data_AF-A0A372UJC2-F1
#
_entry.id   AF-A0A372UJC2-F1
#
_cell.length_a   1.000
_cell.length_b   1.000
_cell.length_c   1.000
_cell.angle_alpha   90.00
_cell.angle_beta   90.00
_cell.angle_gamma   90.00
#
_symmetry.space_group_name_H-M   'P 1'
#
loop_
_entity.id
_entity.type
_entity.pdbx_description
1 polymer ?
#
loop_
_entity_poly.entity_id
_entity_poly.type
_entity_poly.pdbx_seq_one_letter_code
_entity_poly.pdbx_strand_id
1 'polypeptide(L)'
;MPAYQLHIYEQQEEREVLEQKICEQVDACTEVNGTIRNRIKKFLIEEGITDISEMDAVLRVRYEEYLERNETVLAPITCLRGFDGIVIHRMKEELQTLAGRRNYTTEYQEQWMCLSHYPEIEIAESFLTSKDGKELLWDFTLECPQNLKMQIFTVLKEVIHTYKGRYRKEKLLALQRLYQFCAKQQVADIEIMTLAKEQQFEQELSEHFRGEKKSAVFGILRMSRKILFLQAPEIHWNANVWFLERFHFSRERMNPSKPVEWVSFKEVTNLENQKILQKYLRYLFGITDLSISTIRIKLLELRTFLAHFNGEEKPIYEVEAEKIQRYLESVQRQDTREKTANGRIFMILQFYNFLVVKGYLKKIPFRHTYYLQKEMHVHHDRSVPERIYTEILSKLTEFPEHLRLMFLHLWCTGIRGSEVCTLTGGDYEEKNGDYWLKVYQVKMKTYKRIPIPEALYKLVQVYKKKYQIGPEEYLFKSKKGGAFQYATLRYQMLKYCEKNQIADGEYIFRSHDYRHNLATLYYDNGISIQAVRDYLGHEYEEMTRQYVDYMPKKLEKASEAYFQEETHSFAAELMKGEFHG
;
A
#
# COMPACT_ATOMS: atom_id res chain seq x y z
N MET A 1 -54.45 35.46 -50.58
CA MET A 1 -54.08 35.29 -49.16
C MET A 1 -53.04 36.36 -48.82
N PRO A 2 -53.14 37.07 -47.68
CA PRO A 2 -52.15 38.06 -47.28
C PRO A 2 -50.80 37.36 -47.03
N ALA A 3 -49.68 37.97 -47.43
CA ALA A 3 -48.32 37.42 -47.32
C ALA A 3 -47.97 36.89 -45.92
N TYR A 4 -48.60 37.41 -44.87
CA TYR A 4 -48.47 36.93 -43.49
C TYR A 4 -49.03 35.52 -43.26
N GLN A 5 -50.15 35.16 -43.90
CA GLN A 5 -50.72 33.81 -43.81
C GLN A 5 -49.89 32.78 -44.56
N LEU A 6 -49.27 33.16 -45.69
CA LEU A 6 -48.35 32.30 -46.44
C LEU A 6 -47.07 32.01 -45.64
N HIS A 7 -46.50 33.04 -45.02
CA HIS A 7 -45.29 32.90 -44.20
C HIS A 7 -45.52 32.05 -42.94
N ILE A 8 -46.71 32.11 -42.34
CA ILE A 8 -47.10 31.23 -41.21
C ILE A 8 -47.30 29.79 -41.70
N TYR A 9 -47.90 29.59 -42.88
CA TYR A 9 -48.12 28.27 -43.45
C TYR A 9 -46.81 27.59 -43.84
N GLU A 10 -45.89 28.32 -44.48
CA GLU A 10 -44.55 27.83 -44.85
C GLU A 10 -43.73 27.45 -43.61
N GLN A 11 -43.77 28.27 -42.55
CA GLN A 11 -43.11 27.95 -41.27
C GLN A 11 -43.72 26.73 -40.57
N GLN A 12 -45.02 26.49 -40.77
CA GLN A 12 -45.72 25.34 -40.19
C GLN A 12 -45.42 24.05 -40.97
N GLU A 13 -45.34 24.12 -42.29
CA GLU A 13 -44.98 23.01 -43.18
C GLU A 13 -43.50 22.59 -43.00
N GLU A 14 -42.58 23.55 -42.89
CA GLU A 14 -41.18 23.29 -42.55
C GLU A 14 -41.03 22.60 -41.18
N ARG A 15 -41.84 23.01 -40.20
CA ARG A 15 -41.85 22.41 -38.86
C ARG A 15 -42.36 20.97 -38.90
N GLU A 16 -43.44 20.67 -39.62
CA GLU A 16 -43.97 19.32 -39.76
C GLU A 16 -42.96 18.37 -40.43
N VAL A 17 -42.21 18.85 -41.42
CA VAL A 17 -41.14 18.07 -42.08
C VAL A 17 -40.01 17.73 -41.11
N LEU A 18 -39.58 18.68 -40.26
CA LEU A 18 -38.54 18.45 -39.26
C LEU A 18 -39.01 17.51 -38.14
N GLU A 19 -40.26 17.64 -37.69
CA GLU A 19 -40.89 16.73 -36.71
C GLU A 19 -41.03 15.30 -37.26
N GLN A 20 -41.33 15.15 -38.55
CA GLN A 20 -41.37 13.86 -39.21
C GLN A 20 -39.97 13.23 -39.31
N LYS A 21 -38.96 14.02 -39.67
CA LYS A 21 -37.56 13.58 -39.76
C LYS A 21 -37.05 13.01 -38.43
N ILE A 22 -37.25 13.72 -37.31
CA ILE A 22 -36.81 13.22 -36.00
C ILE A 22 -37.57 11.95 -35.59
N CYS A 23 -38.86 11.83 -35.94
CA CYS A 23 -39.63 10.62 -35.68
C CYS A 23 -39.09 9.40 -36.43
N GLU A 24 -38.73 9.57 -37.71
CA GLU A 24 -38.14 8.52 -38.55
C GLU A 24 -36.77 8.09 -38.03
N GLN A 25 -35.91 9.04 -37.65
CA GLN A 25 -34.60 8.77 -37.06
C GLN A 25 -34.71 7.99 -35.74
N VAL A 26 -35.66 8.35 -34.87
CA VAL A 26 -35.90 7.62 -33.63
C VAL A 26 -36.44 6.21 -33.92
N ASP A 27 -37.32 6.04 -34.91
CA ASP A 27 -37.88 4.73 -35.26
C ASP A 27 -36.88 3.76 -35.89
N ALA A 28 -35.84 4.26 -36.54
CA ALA A 28 -34.72 3.44 -37.04
C ALA A 28 -34.06 2.63 -35.91
N CYS A 29 -34.09 3.12 -34.67
CA CYS A 29 -33.60 2.41 -33.49
C CYS A 29 -34.59 1.33 -33.03
N THR A 30 -34.61 0.21 -33.76
CA THR A 30 -35.49 -0.94 -33.48
C THR A 30 -35.20 -1.65 -32.15
N GLU A 31 -33.99 -1.46 -31.60
CA GLU A 31 -33.51 -2.01 -30.33
C GLU A 31 -34.28 -1.45 -29.11
N VAL A 32 -34.87 -0.26 -29.22
CA VAL A 32 -35.64 0.40 -28.16
C VAL A 32 -37.13 0.08 -28.27
N ASN A 33 -37.81 -0.16 -27.14
CA ASN A 33 -39.24 -0.46 -27.15
C ASN A 33 -40.08 0.69 -27.75
N GLY A 34 -41.07 0.37 -28.59
CA GLY A 34 -41.88 1.36 -29.30
C GLY A 34 -42.63 2.36 -28.40
N THR A 35 -43.11 1.92 -27.23
CA THR A 35 -43.76 2.82 -26.26
C THR A 35 -42.76 3.84 -25.71
N ILE A 36 -41.51 3.42 -25.50
CA ILE A 36 -40.43 4.29 -25.03
C ILE A 36 -40.02 5.26 -26.15
N ARG A 37 -39.87 4.77 -27.39
CA ARG A 37 -39.59 5.61 -28.56
C ARG A 37 -40.62 6.72 -28.71
N ASN A 38 -41.91 6.40 -28.63
CA ASN A 38 -42.98 7.40 -28.76
C ASN A 38 -42.92 8.47 -27.66
N ARG A 39 -42.53 8.09 -26.44
CA ARG A 39 -42.33 9.05 -25.35
C ARG A 39 -41.13 9.98 -25.61
N ILE A 40 -40.03 9.42 -26.11
CA ILE A 40 -38.83 10.19 -26.47
C ILE A 40 -39.16 11.16 -27.61
N LYS A 41 -39.84 10.72 -28.67
CA LYS A 41 -40.28 11.59 -29.77
C LYS A 41 -41.07 12.79 -29.25
N LYS A 42 -42.06 12.53 -28.38
CA LYS A 42 -42.86 13.61 -27.78
C LYS A 42 -41.99 14.64 -27.07
N PHE A 43 -41.05 14.18 -26.24
CA PHE A 43 -40.11 15.06 -25.55
C PHE A 43 -39.22 15.85 -26.53
N LEU A 44 -38.64 15.19 -27.53
CA LEU A 44 -37.76 15.85 -28.51
C LEU A 44 -38.50 16.93 -29.29
N ILE A 45 -39.75 16.69 -29.70
CA ILE A 45 -40.60 17.67 -30.39
C ILE A 45 -40.95 18.85 -29.47
N GLU A 46 -41.32 18.59 -28.22
CA GLU A 46 -41.59 19.64 -27.22
C GLU A 46 -40.36 20.51 -26.95
N GLU A 47 -39.17 19.92 -27.03
CA GLU A 47 -37.88 20.60 -26.89
C GLU A 47 -37.35 21.25 -28.16
N GLY A 48 -38.08 21.14 -29.29
CA GLY A 48 -37.69 21.71 -30.57
C GLY A 48 -36.46 21.06 -31.20
N ILE A 49 -36.15 19.82 -30.83
CA ILE A 49 -35.03 19.06 -31.38
C ILE A 49 -35.41 18.49 -32.74
N THR A 50 -34.56 18.73 -33.74
CA THR A 50 -34.85 18.45 -35.15
C THR A 50 -34.01 17.31 -35.72
N ASP A 51 -32.92 16.95 -35.05
CA ASP A 51 -32.04 15.86 -35.44
C ASP A 51 -31.50 15.09 -34.23
N ILE A 52 -31.41 13.76 -34.34
CA ILE A 52 -30.87 12.93 -33.25
C ILE A 52 -29.41 13.25 -32.91
N SER A 53 -28.65 13.92 -33.77
CA SER A 53 -27.29 14.40 -33.47
C SER A 53 -27.25 15.44 -32.34
N GLU A 54 -28.36 16.13 -32.09
CA GLU A 54 -28.50 17.09 -30.99
C GLU A 54 -28.70 16.40 -29.63
N MET A 55 -28.89 15.07 -29.61
CA MET A 55 -29.02 14.30 -28.37
C MET A 55 -27.67 14.16 -27.67
N ASP A 56 -27.44 15.00 -26.67
CA ASP A 56 -26.24 15.03 -25.85
C ASP A 56 -26.53 14.76 -24.35
N ALA A 57 -25.50 14.90 -23.52
CA ALA A 57 -25.63 14.69 -22.07
C ALA A 57 -26.52 15.76 -21.41
N VAL A 58 -26.54 16.99 -21.93
CA VAL A 58 -27.37 18.09 -21.41
C VAL A 58 -28.84 17.78 -21.66
N LEU A 59 -29.19 17.37 -22.88
CA LEU A 59 -30.54 16.97 -23.25
C LEU A 59 -30.99 15.74 -22.46
N ARG A 60 -30.09 14.80 -22.16
CA ARG A 60 -30.37 13.67 -21.28
C ARG A 60 -30.78 14.11 -19.87
N VAL A 61 -30.10 15.11 -19.29
CA VAL A 61 -30.47 15.69 -17.98
C VAL A 61 -31.87 16.30 -18.03
N ARG A 62 -32.16 17.08 -19.08
CA ARG A 62 -33.51 17.66 -19.28
C ARG A 62 -34.60 16.60 -19.45
N TYR A 63 -34.28 15.50 -20.13
CA TYR A 63 -35.19 14.37 -20.27
C TYR A 63 -35.44 13.67 -18.92
N GLU A 64 -34.41 13.52 -18.09
CA GLU A 64 -34.53 13.00 -16.72
C GLU A 64 -35.50 13.86 -15.89
N GLU A 65 -35.35 15.19 -15.91
CA GLU A 65 -36.30 16.11 -15.26
C GLU A 65 -37.72 16.02 -15.83
N TYR A 66 -37.87 15.89 -17.15
CA TYR A 66 -39.17 15.71 -17.80
C TYR A 66 -39.88 14.43 -17.32
N LEU A 67 -39.13 13.34 -17.13
CA LEU A 67 -39.67 12.08 -16.61
C LEU A 67 -40.05 12.19 -15.13
N GLU A 68 -39.27 12.90 -14.32
CA GLU A 68 -39.58 13.12 -12.90
C GLU A 68 -40.86 13.94 -12.68
N ARG A 69 -41.14 14.90 -13.57
CA ARG A 69 -42.37 15.72 -13.52
C ARG A 69 -43.62 14.96 -14.00
N ASN A 70 -43.45 13.79 -14.62
CA ASN A 70 -44.54 13.05 -15.25
C ASN A 70 -44.95 11.84 -14.41
N GLU A 71 -46.00 11.99 -13.60
CA GLU A 71 -46.52 10.97 -12.68
C GLU A 71 -46.95 9.65 -13.35
N THR A 72 -47.17 9.67 -14.68
CA THR A 72 -47.55 8.45 -15.43
C THR A 72 -46.36 7.53 -15.74
N VAL A 73 -45.13 7.97 -15.45
CA VAL A 73 -43.91 7.20 -15.71
C VAL A 73 -43.56 6.32 -14.50
N LEU A 74 -44.03 5.07 -14.54
CA LEU A 74 -43.75 4.09 -13.47
C LEU A 74 -42.29 3.61 -13.38
N ALA A 75 -41.51 3.76 -14.47
CA ALA A 75 -40.10 3.33 -14.52
C ALA A 75 -39.22 4.32 -15.32
N PRO A 76 -38.83 5.47 -14.72
CA PRO A 76 -38.02 6.49 -15.39
C PRO A 76 -36.70 5.94 -15.96
N ILE A 77 -36.02 5.06 -15.23
CA ILE A 77 -34.75 4.47 -15.67
C ILE A 77 -34.86 3.68 -16.99
N THR A 78 -35.99 3.02 -17.23
CA THR A 78 -36.20 2.29 -18.50
C THR A 78 -36.32 3.27 -19.66
N CYS A 79 -36.95 4.43 -19.43
CA CYS A 79 -37.07 5.49 -20.43
C CYS A 79 -35.70 6.14 -20.72
N LEU A 80 -34.90 6.40 -19.68
CA LEU A 80 -33.52 6.89 -19.80
C LEU A 80 -32.63 5.93 -20.59
N ARG A 81 -32.72 4.62 -20.30
CA ARG A 81 -32.00 3.60 -21.09
C ARG A 81 -32.44 3.58 -22.56
N GLY A 82 -33.70 3.86 -22.84
CA GLY A 82 -34.18 4.02 -24.21
C GLY A 82 -33.56 5.23 -24.91
N PHE A 83 -33.47 6.38 -24.20
CA PHE A 83 -32.78 7.57 -24.71
C PHE A 83 -31.31 7.28 -24.98
N ASP A 84 -30.61 6.69 -24.01
CA ASP A 84 -29.22 6.28 -24.12
C ASP A 84 -29.01 5.26 -25.26
N GLY A 85 -29.96 4.35 -25.47
CA GLY A 85 -29.94 3.38 -26.56
C GLY A 85 -30.02 4.01 -27.95
N ILE A 86 -30.85 5.05 -28.13
CA ILE A 86 -30.91 5.81 -29.40
C ILE A 86 -29.57 6.52 -29.67
N VAL A 87 -28.98 7.12 -28.64
CA VAL A 87 -27.67 7.77 -28.76
C VAL A 87 -26.59 6.75 -29.15
N ILE A 88 -26.56 5.57 -28.51
CA ILE A 88 -25.62 4.50 -28.84
C ILE A 88 -25.85 3.99 -30.28
N HIS A 89 -27.11 3.86 -30.72
CA HIS A 89 -27.45 3.46 -32.08
C HIS A 89 -26.87 4.45 -33.11
N ARG A 90 -27.09 5.76 -32.91
CA ARG A 90 -26.47 6.82 -33.71
C ARG A 90 -24.95 6.72 -33.73
N MET A 91 -24.33 6.58 -32.55
CA MET A 91 -22.88 6.46 -32.42
C MET A 91 -22.32 5.27 -33.22
N LYS A 92 -23.00 4.11 -33.21
CA LYS A 92 -22.61 2.94 -33.99
C LYS A 92 -22.59 3.20 -35.48
N GLU A 93 -23.52 4.00 -36.00
CA GLU A 93 -23.57 4.37 -37.42
C GLU A 93 -22.46 5.38 -37.76
N GLU A 94 -22.34 6.45 -36.99
CA GLU A 94 -21.38 7.53 -37.26
C GLU A 94 -19.92 7.08 -37.16
N LEU A 95 -19.59 6.21 -36.19
CA LEU A 95 -18.23 5.67 -35.99
C LEU A 95 -17.75 4.77 -37.15
N GLN A 96 -18.64 4.34 -38.04
CA GLN A 96 -18.25 3.63 -39.27
C GLN A 96 -17.52 4.56 -40.26
N THR A 97 -17.75 5.87 -40.17
CA THR A 97 -17.18 6.86 -41.07
C THR A 97 -15.99 7.59 -40.44
N LEU A 98 -15.01 8.00 -41.25
CA LEU A 98 -13.89 8.83 -40.77
C LEU A 98 -14.37 10.20 -40.25
N ALA A 99 -15.41 10.77 -40.87
CA ALA A 99 -15.99 12.04 -40.46
C ALA A 99 -16.65 11.91 -39.08
N GLY A 100 -17.50 10.90 -38.87
CA GLY A 100 -18.16 10.66 -37.59
C GLY A 100 -17.18 10.35 -36.47
N ARG A 101 -16.08 9.62 -36.73
CA ARG A 101 -15.02 9.39 -35.72
C ARG A 101 -14.39 10.68 -35.18
N ARG A 102 -14.39 11.78 -35.95
CA ARG A 102 -13.85 13.07 -35.48
C ARG A 102 -14.78 13.78 -34.50
N ASN A 103 -16.06 13.41 -34.47
CA ASN A 103 -17.06 13.99 -33.57
C ASN A 103 -16.98 13.41 -32.15
N TYR A 104 -16.34 12.25 -31.98
CA TYR A 104 -16.23 11.57 -30.70
C TYR A 104 -14.81 11.67 -30.15
N THR A 105 -14.67 12.26 -28.96
CA THR A 105 -13.38 12.41 -28.28
C THR A 105 -13.41 11.78 -26.90
N THR A 106 -12.28 11.19 -26.50
CA THR A 106 -12.05 10.75 -25.11
C THR A 106 -11.23 11.79 -24.32
N GLU A 107 -10.98 12.95 -24.92
CA GLU A 107 -10.30 14.07 -24.27
C GLU A 107 -11.27 14.85 -23.37
N TYR A 108 -10.69 15.57 -22.42
CA TYR A 108 -11.46 16.38 -21.48
C TYR A 108 -12.17 17.53 -22.20
N GLN A 109 -13.42 17.76 -21.83
CA GLN A 109 -14.24 18.90 -22.25
C GLN A 109 -15.00 19.46 -21.05
N GLU A 110 -15.12 20.78 -20.96
CA GLU A 110 -15.82 21.46 -19.86
C GLU A 110 -17.33 21.47 -20.10
N GLN A 111 -17.93 20.29 -20.05
CA GLN A 111 -19.36 20.08 -20.30
C GLN A 111 -19.91 18.90 -19.51
N TRP A 112 -21.22 18.69 -19.58
CA TRP A 112 -21.83 17.46 -19.08
C TRP A 112 -21.33 16.25 -19.86
N MET A 113 -21.01 15.18 -19.14
CA MET A 113 -20.59 13.91 -19.70
C MET A 113 -21.53 12.81 -19.21
N CYS A 114 -22.06 12.03 -20.15
CA CYS A 114 -22.80 10.82 -19.83
C CYS A 114 -22.01 9.58 -20.20
N LEU A 115 -21.83 8.65 -19.24
CA LEU A 115 -21.03 7.45 -19.47
C LEU A 115 -21.66 6.46 -20.46
N SER A 116 -22.97 6.51 -20.67
CA SER A 116 -23.67 5.77 -21.75
C SER A 116 -23.38 6.35 -23.14
N HIS A 117 -22.82 7.56 -23.24
CA HIS A 117 -22.43 8.20 -24.51
C HIS A 117 -20.91 8.14 -24.72
N TYR A 118 -20.21 7.30 -23.96
CA TYR A 118 -18.76 7.20 -24.05
C TYR A 118 -18.33 6.63 -25.43
N PRO A 119 -17.33 7.23 -26.12
CA PRO A 119 -16.99 6.87 -27.51
C PRO A 119 -16.72 5.39 -27.80
N GLU A 120 -16.30 4.61 -26.81
CA GLU A 120 -16.10 3.16 -26.94
C GLU A 120 -17.44 2.43 -26.74
N ILE A 121 -18.02 1.94 -27.84
CA ILE A 121 -19.37 1.33 -27.87
C ILE A 121 -19.55 0.22 -26.81
N GLU A 122 -18.60 -0.71 -26.67
CA GLU A 122 -18.71 -1.78 -25.67
C GLU A 122 -18.78 -1.24 -24.23
N ILE A 123 -18.07 -0.14 -23.95
CA ILE A 123 -18.09 0.52 -22.65
C ILE A 123 -19.43 1.23 -22.46
N ALA A 124 -19.88 2.02 -23.45
CA ALA A 124 -21.18 2.69 -23.43
C ALA A 124 -22.34 1.71 -23.18
N GLU A 125 -22.41 0.63 -23.96
CA GLU A 125 -23.44 -0.40 -23.81
C GLU A 125 -23.42 -1.06 -22.44
N SER A 126 -22.22 -1.27 -21.86
CA SER A 126 -22.10 -1.86 -20.54
C SER A 126 -22.78 -1.03 -19.44
N PHE A 127 -22.94 0.29 -19.64
CA PHE A 127 -23.62 1.18 -18.72
C PHE A 127 -25.15 1.14 -18.81
N LEU A 128 -25.73 0.66 -19.92
CA LEU A 128 -27.18 0.44 -20.03
C LEU A 128 -27.72 -0.55 -18.99
N THR A 129 -26.85 -1.42 -18.45
CA THR A 129 -27.18 -2.35 -17.38
C THR A 129 -27.30 -1.69 -15.99
N SER A 130 -27.01 -0.39 -15.86
CA SER A 130 -27.10 0.33 -14.59
C SER A 130 -28.52 0.33 -14.02
N LYS A 131 -28.66 -0.06 -12.75
CA LYS A 131 -29.97 -0.22 -12.09
C LYS A 131 -30.74 1.10 -11.90
N ASP A 132 -30.04 2.17 -11.59
CA ASP A 132 -30.62 3.48 -11.23
C ASP A 132 -29.96 4.65 -11.97
N GLY A 133 -28.90 4.43 -12.75
CA GLY A 133 -28.25 5.46 -13.55
C GLY A 133 -27.43 6.50 -12.78
N LYS A 134 -27.35 6.41 -11.44
CA LYS A 134 -26.76 7.48 -10.61
C LYS A 134 -25.29 7.76 -10.93
N GLU A 135 -24.54 6.75 -11.35
CA GLU A 135 -23.12 6.88 -11.68
C GLU A 135 -22.83 7.42 -13.09
N LEU A 136 -23.86 7.63 -13.91
CA LEU A 136 -23.70 7.88 -15.35
C LEU A 136 -23.45 9.34 -15.70
N LEU A 137 -23.96 10.28 -14.92
CA LEU A 137 -23.87 11.72 -15.21
C LEU A 137 -22.72 12.37 -14.46
N TRP A 138 -21.95 13.19 -15.18
CA TRP A 138 -20.80 13.93 -14.67
C TRP A 138 -20.85 15.37 -15.13
N ASP A 139 -20.94 16.30 -14.19
CA ASP A 139 -20.97 17.73 -14.47
C ASP A 139 -19.58 18.35 -14.36
N PHE A 140 -18.88 18.51 -15.48
CA PHE A 140 -17.62 19.24 -15.51
C PHE A 140 -17.78 20.76 -15.65
N THR A 141 -19.02 21.27 -15.68
CA THR A 141 -19.29 22.72 -15.68
C THR A 141 -19.25 23.35 -14.28
N LEU A 142 -19.27 22.52 -13.22
CA LEU A 142 -19.18 22.97 -11.82
C LEU A 142 -18.06 24.00 -11.59
N GLU A 143 -18.36 25.06 -10.83
CA GLU A 143 -17.41 26.13 -10.50
C GLU A 143 -16.34 25.63 -9.51
N CYS A 144 -15.25 25.10 -10.06
CA CYS A 144 -14.10 24.62 -9.30
C CYS A 144 -12.81 24.70 -10.14
N PRO A 145 -11.62 24.62 -9.51
CA PRO A 145 -10.36 24.77 -10.22
C PRO A 145 -10.19 23.76 -11.36
N GLN A 146 -9.72 24.23 -12.52
CA GLN A 146 -9.55 23.40 -13.73
C GLN A 146 -8.68 22.16 -13.48
N ASN A 147 -7.62 22.28 -12.67
CA ASN A 147 -6.75 21.17 -12.32
C ASN A 147 -7.50 20.03 -11.62
N LEU A 148 -8.45 20.35 -10.73
CA LEU A 148 -9.30 19.34 -10.08
C LEU A 148 -10.13 18.58 -11.13
N LYS A 149 -10.77 19.30 -12.06
CA LYS A 149 -11.59 18.70 -13.12
C LYS A 149 -10.78 17.74 -13.98
N MET A 150 -9.59 18.15 -14.39
CA MET A 150 -8.64 17.30 -15.12
C MET A 150 -8.25 16.06 -14.32
N GLN A 151 -7.88 16.21 -13.05
CA GLN A 151 -7.54 15.09 -12.18
C GLN A 151 -8.70 14.10 -12.01
N ILE A 152 -9.92 14.59 -11.80
CA ILE A 152 -11.13 13.76 -11.72
C ILE A 152 -11.37 13.03 -13.04
N PHE A 153 -11.23 13.71 -14.17
CA PHE A 153 -11.40 13.11 -15.50
C PHE A 153 -10.37 12.01 -15.78
N THR A 154 -9.09 12.21 -15.44
CA THR A 154 -8.05 11.19 -15.55
C THR A 154 -8.41 9.94 -14.73
N VAL A 155 -8.82 10.13 -13.47
CA VAL A 155 -9.21 9.02 -12.60
C VAL A 155 -10.49 8.34 -13.10
N LEU A 156 -11.44 9.11 -13.63
CA LEU A 156 -12.68 8.61 -14.22
C LEU A 156 -12.37 7.68 -15.40
N LYS A 157 -11.52 8.11 -16.35
CA LYS A 157 -11.09 7.27 -17.46
C LYS A 157 -10.48 5.97 -16.96
N GLU A 158 -9.55 6.02 -16.01
CA GLU A 158 -8.95 4.79 -15.47
C GLU A 158 -10.01 3.86 -14.88
N VAL A 159 -10.94 4.38 -14.07
CA VAL A 159 -12.00 3.57 -13.45
C VAL A 159 -12.91 2.91 -14.50
N ILE A 160 -13.23 3.62 -15.58
CA ILE A 160 -14.07 3.12 -16.67
C ILE A 160 -13.46 1.89 -17.34
N HIS A 161 -12.14 1.90 -17.60
CA HIS A 161 -11.45 0.82 -18.32
C HIS A 161 -10.98 -0.32 -17.41
N THR A 162 -10.61 -0.04 -16.15
CA THR A 162 -10.07 -1.06 -15.25
C THR A 162 -11.16 -1.96 -14.64
N TYR A 163 -12.33 -1.39 -14.30
CA TYR A 163 -13.35 -2.11 -13.52
C TYR A 163 -14.60 -2.40 -14.36
N LYS A 164 -15.35 -3.44 -13.98
CA LYS A 164 -16.63 -3.80 -14.62
C LYS A 164 -17.72 -4.08 -13.58
N GLY A 165 -18.98 -4.01 -14.02
CA GLY A 165 -20.16 -4.36 -13.23
C GLY A 165 -20.28 -3.59 -11.91
N ARG A 166 -20.66 -4.30 -10.83
CA ARG A 166 -20.90 -3.71 -9.51
C ARG A 166 -19.69 -2.94 -8.96
N TYR A 167 -18.48 -3.46 -9.15
CA TYR A 167 -17.27 -2.80 -8.65
C TYR A 167 -17.01 -1.45 -9.35
N ARG A 168 -17.22 -1.38 -10.67
CA ARG A 168 -17.12 -0.11 -11.41
C ARG A 168 -18.10 0.92 -10.88
N LYS A 169 -19.37 0.52 -10.71
CA LYS A 169 -20.40 1.40 -10.13
C LYS A 169 -20.01 1.95 -8.76
N GLU A 170 -19.57 1.08 -7.84
CA GLU A 170 -19.14 1.51 -6.50
C GLU A 170 -17.98 2.52 -6.55
N LYS A 171 -17.03 2.36 -7.48
CA LYS A 171 -15.91 3.29 -7.66
C LYS A 171 -16.32 4.62 -8.28
N LEU A 172 -17.18 4.61 -9.29
CA LEU A 172 -17.69 5.82 -9.93
C LEU A 172 -18.49 6.68 -8.94
N LEU A 173 -19.40 6.06 -8.18
CA LEU A 173 -20.18 6.77 -7.15
C LEU A 173 -19.30 7.35 -6.03
N ALA A 174 -18.19 6.68 -5.68
CA ALA A 174 -17.25 7.21 -4.71
C ALA A 174 -16.44 8.38 -5.29
N LEU A 175 -16.08 8.32 -6.58
CA LEU A 175 -15.35 9.38 -7.27
C LEU A 175 -16.22 10.63 -7.51
N GLN A 176 -17.50 10.47 -7.88
CA GLN A 176 -18.45 11.58 -7.98
C GLN A 176 -18.56 12.33 -6.65
N ARG A 177 -18.67 11.60 -5.53
CA ARG A 177 -18.70 12.21 -4.19
C ARG A 177 -17.41 12.95 -3.84
N LEU A 178 -16.25 12.37 -4.18
CA LEU A 178 -14.97 13.05 -4.01
C LEU A 178 -14.95 14.36 -4.82
N TYR A 179 -15.40 14.32 -6.07
CA TYR A 179 -15.45 15.50 -6.93
C TYR A 179 -16.37 16.59 -6.36
N GLN A 180 -17.60 16.23 -5.97
CA GLN A 180 -18.56 17.15 -5.34
C GLN A 180 -18.01 17.76 -4.05
N PHE A 181 -17.39 16.95 -3.18
CA PHE A 181 -16.74 17.43 -1.97
C PHE A 181 -15.62 18.42 -2.29
N CYS A 182 -14.75 18.08 -3.24
CA CYS A 182 -13.64 18.92 -3.65
C CYS A 182 -14.11 20.25 -4.27
N ALA A 183 -15.18 20.24 -5.07
CA ALA A 183 -15.80 21.45 -5.61
C ALA A 183 -16.36 22.33 -4.49
N LYS A 184 -17.16 21.75 -3.59
CA LYS A 184 -17.74 22.45 -2.42
C LYS A 184 -16.67 23.07 -1.51
N GLN A 185 -15.57 22.35 -1.26
CA GLN A 185 -14.48 22.79 -0.38
C GLN A 185 -13.36 23.53 -1.11
N GLN A 186 -13.55 23.86 -2.39
CA GLN A 186 -12.57 24.55 -3.24
C GLN A 186 -11.17 23.92 -3.15
N VAL A 187 -11.11 22.59 -3.27
CA VAL A 187 -9.86 21.83 -3.34
C VAL A 187 -9.33 21.91 -4.78
N ALA A 188 -8.22 22.61 -4.98
CA ALA A 188 -7.65 22.76 -6.32
C ALA A 188 -6.90 21.53 -6.84
N ASP A 189 -6.43 20.66 -5.93
CA ASP A 189 -5.58 19.52 -6.27
C ASP A 189 -5.71 18.42 -5.21
N ILE A 190 -6.07 17.23 -5.67
CA ILE A 190 -6.31 16.04 -4.84
C ILE A 190 -5.00 15.51 -4.23
N GLU A 191 -3.88 15.64 -4.92
CA GLU A 191 -2.57 15.13 -4.49
C GLU A 191 -1.98 15.93 -3.33
N ILE A 192 -2.30 17.23 -3.23
CA ILE A 192 -1.88 18.10 -2.12
C ILE A 192 -3.01 18.41 -1.13
N MET A 193 -4.17 17.76 -1.26
CA MET A 193 -5.28 17.93 -0.31
C MET A 193 -4.82 17.67 1.14
N THR A 194 -5.09 18.65 2.01
CA THR A 194 -4.64 18.65 3.42
C THR A 194 -5.31 17.57 4.25
N LEU A 195 -4.66 17.12 5.32
CA LEU A 195 -5.21 16.13 6.25
C LEU A 195 -6.57 16.54 6.84
N ALA A 196 -6.78 17.81 7.17
CA ALA A 196 -8.05 18.30 7.70
C ALA A 196 -9.20 18.10 6.70
N LYS A 197 -8.99 18.46 5.43
CA LYS A 197 -9.98 18.23 4.36
C LYS A 197 -10.21 16.73 4.09
N GLU A 198 -9.17 15.89 4.21
CA GLU A 198 -9.36 14.42 4.14
C GLU A 198 -10.28 13.90 5.24
N GLN A 199 -10.08 14.34 6.48
CA GLN A 199 -10.90 13.94 7.61
C GLN A 199 -12.35 14.43 7.47
N GLN A 200 -12.56 15.64 6.97
CA GLN A 200 -13.89 16.16 6.65
C GLN A 200 -14.59 15.31 5.57
N PHE A 201 -13.87 14.94 4.51
CA PHE A 201 -14.39 14.05 3.48
C PHE A 201 -14.78 12.67 4.03
N GLU A 202 -13.91 12.07 4.85
CA GLU A 202 -14.17 10.78 5.50
C GLU A 202 -15.39 10.84 6.44
N GLN A 203 -15.59 11.96 7.14
CA GLN A 203 -16.75 12.19 7.99
C GLN A 203 -18.04 12.33 7.17
N GLU A 204 -18.05 13.18 6.14
CA GLU A 204 -19.23 13.41 5.28
C GLU A 204 -19.68 12.12 4.58
N LEU A 205 -18.72 11.30 4.14
CA LEU A 205 -18.99 9.96 3.61
C LEU A 205 -19.57 9.03 4.68
N SER A 206 -19.02 9.03 5.89
CA SER A 206 -19.47 8.15 6.97
C SER A 206 -20.93 8.38 7.38
N GLU A 207 -21.37 9.64 7.36
CA GLU A 207 -22.74 10.04 7.69
C GLU A 207 -23.74 9.57 6.64
N HIS A 208 -23.37 9.64 5.36
CA HIS A 208 -24.23 9.23 4.23
C HIS A 208 -24.38 7.71 4.07
N PHE A 209 -23.39 6.91 4.49
CA PHE A 209 -23.34 5.47 4.23
C PHE A 209 -23.56 4.60 5.48
N ARG A 210 -24.54 4.93 6.34
CA ARG A 210 -24.92 4.08 7.49
C ARG A 210 -25.37 2.67 7.02
N GLY A 211 -24.43 1.75 6.80
CA GLY A 211 -24.68 0.33 6.50
C GLY A 211 -23.97 -0.25 5.28
N GLU A 212 -23.49 0.55 4.32
CA GLU A 212 -22.76 0.03 3.15
C GLU A 212 -21.27 -0.21 3.45
N LYS A 213 -20.61 -1.02 2.62
CA LYS A 213 -19.21 -1.46 2.79
C LYS A 213 -18.23 -0.27 2.75
N LYS A 214 -18.11 0.41 3.89
CA LYS A 214 -17.16 1.46 4.25
C LYS A 214 -15.80 1.34 3.54
N SER A 215 -15.20 0.15 3.52
CA SER A 215 -13.87 -0.07 2.95
C SER A 215 -13.74 0.17 1.44
N ALA A 216 -14.79 -0.03 0.65
CA ALA A 216 -14.74 0.13 -0.81
C ALA A 216 -14.73 1.62 -1.22
N VAL A 217 -15.50 2.43 -0.47
CA VAL A 217 -15.66 3.89 -0.64
C VAL A 217 -14.45 4.64 -0.06
N PHE A 218 -13.95 4.27 1.13
CA PHE A 218 -12.79 4.92 1.75
C PHE A 218 -11.48 4.76 0.97
N GLY A 219 -11.42 3.81 0.02
CA GLY A 219 -10.26 3.64 -0.84
C GLY A 219 -10.15 4.64 -1.99
N ILE A 220 -11.19 5.45 -2.27
CA ILE A 220 -11.23 6.24 -3.51
C ILE A 220 -10.15 7.31 -3.55
N LEU A 221 -9.98 8.09 -2.49
CA LEU A 221 -8.98 9.16 -2.46
C LEU A 221 -7.56 8.63 -2.67
N ARG A 222 -7.22 7.52 -2.00
CA ARG A 222 -5.91 6.87 -2.18
C ARG A 222 -5.73 6.36 -3.60
N MET A 223 -6.77 5.75 -4.17
CA MET A 223 -6.76 5.25 -5.55
C MET A 223 -6.57 6.40 -6.54
N SER A 224 -7.33 7.50 -6.39
CA SER A 224 -7.19 8.70 -7.21
C SER A 224 -5.77 9.23 -7.17
N ARG A 225 -5.21 9.46 -5.97
CA ARG A 225 -3.81 9.89 -5.83
C ARG A 225 -2.82 8.91 -6.43
N LYS A 226 -3.05 7.60 -6.29
CA LYS A 226 -2.18 6.58 -6.89
C LYS A 226 -2.18 6.67 -8.41
N ILE A 227 -3.37 6.77 -9.02
CA ILE A 227 -3.53 6.88 -10.47
C ILE A 227 -2.83 8.14 -10.97
N LEU A 228 -3.14 9.30 -10.38
CA LEU A 228 -2.55 10.59 -10.75
C LEU A 228 -1.02 10.56 -10.65
N PHE A 229 -0.49 10.10 -9.52
CA PHE A 229 0.95 10.03 -9.28
C PHE A 229 1.67 9.06 -10.23
N LEU A 230 1.04 7.93 -10.58
CA LEU A 230 1.63 6.92 -11.46
C LEU A 230 1.51 7.26 -12.94
N GLN A 231 0.48 8.01 -13.35
CA GLN A 231 0.25 8.37 -14.76
C GLN A 231 0.84 9.74 -15.12
N ALA A 232 1.21 10.55 -14.14
CA ALA A 232 1.84 11.84 -14.38
C ALA A 232 3.09 11.71 -15.29
N PRO A 233 3.32 12.67 -16.22
CA PRO A 233 4.49 12.67 -17.08
C PRO A 233 5.78 12.79 -16.25
N GLU A 234 5.76 13.65 -15.22
CA GLU A 234 6.84 13.84 -14.27
C GLU A 234 6.44 13.43 -12.85
N ILE A 235 7.43 13.21 -11.98
CA ILE A 235 7.15 12.88 -10.58
C ILE A 235 6.71 14.14 -9.85
N HIS A 236 5.48 14.14 -9.35
CA HIS A 236 4.91 15.22 -8.53
C HIS A 236 5.52 15.20 -7.11
N TRP A 237 6.74 15.73 -6.96
CA TRP A 237 7.46 15.75 -5.68
C TRP A 237 6.77 16.58 -4.58
N ASN A 238 5.85 17.47 -4.94
CA ASN A 238 5.04 18.25 -4.00
C ASN A 238 3.84 17.45 -3.44
N ALA A 239 3.49 16.29 -4.01
CA ALA A 239 2.35 15.49 -3.55
C ALA A 239 2.48 15.05 -2.09
N ASN A 240 1.36 15.01 -1.38
CA ASN A 240 1.30 14.62 0.04
C ASN A 240 1.53 13.12 0.26
N VAL A 241 1.45 12.31 -0.79
CA VAL A 241 1.68 10.86 -0.77
C VAL A 241 2.49 10.49 -2.01
N TRP A 242 3.60 9.78 -1.83
CA TRP A 242 4.35 9.20 -2.95
C TRP A 242 4.19 7.70 -2.97
N PHE A 243 3.82 7.17 -4.13
CA PHE A 243 3.65 5.73 -4.34
C PHE A 243 4.94 5.14 -4.87
N LEU A 244 5.47 4.15 -4.15
CA LEU A 244 6.83 3.68 -4.40
C LEU A 244 6.99 2.90 -5.70
N GLU A 245 5.87 2.44 -6.27
CA GLU A 245 5.79 1.81 -7.58
C GLU A 245 6.30 2.70 -8.72
N ARG A 246 6.28 4.03 -8.56
CA ARG A 246 6.82 4.98 -9.55
C ARG A 246 8.36 4.98 -9.62
N PHE A 247 9.06 4.44 -8.62
CA PHE A 247 10.51 4.53 -8.54
C PHE A 247 11.19 3.18 -8.81
N HIS A 248 12.34 3.24 -9.47
CA HIS A 248 13.19 2.08 -9.71
C HIS A 248 14.29 2.01 -8.65
N PHE A 249 14.05 1.27 -7.58
CA PHE A 249 15.05 0.98 -6.56
C PHE A 249 15.83 -0.30 -6.89
N SER A 250 17.11 -0.32 -6.54
CA SER A 250 17.91 -1.54 -6.63
C SER A 250 17.36 -2.63 -5.70
N ARG A 251 17.50 -3.90 -6.07
CA ARG A 251 16.91 -5.03 -5.33
C ARG A 251 17.43 -5.09 -3.90
N GLU A 252 18.67 -4.68 -3.68
CA GLU A 252 19.37 -4.72 -2.38
C GLU A 252 18.77 -3.72 -1.37
N ARG A 253 18.06 -2.70 -1.85
CA ARG A 253 17.39 -1.71 -1.00
C ARG A 253 15.98 -2.13 -0.61
N MET A 254 15.43 -3.14 -1.27
CA MET A 254 14.06 -3.60 -1.11
C MET A 254 13.98 -4.82 -0.22
N ASN A 255 12.91 -4.90 0.59
CA ASN A 255 12.57 -6.11 1.33
C ASN A 255 11.23 -6.66 0.79
N PRO A 256 11.27 -7.68 -0.08
CA PRO A 256 10.05 -8.24 -0.68
C PRO A 256 9.05 -8.80 0.35
N SER A 257 9.53 -9.27 1.52
CA SER A 257 8.65 -9.77 2.59
C SER A 257 7.93 -8.69 3.39
N LYS A 258 8.39 -7.43 3.27
CA LYS A 258 7.87 -6.24 3.96
C LYS A 258 7.90 -5.02 3.02
N PRO A 259 7.15 -5.06 1.91
CA PRO A 259 7.19 -3.98 0.93
C PRO A 259 6.66 -2.68 1.54
N VAL A 260 7.28 -1.56 1.15
CA VAL A 260 6.76 -0.23 1.43
C VAL A 260 6.06 0.24 0.17
N GLU A 261 4.73 0.34 0.21
CA GLU A 261 3.92 0.66 -0.97
C GLU A 261 3.83 2.18 -1.22
N TRP A 262 3.82 2.98 -0.15
CA TRP A 262 3.81 4.45 -0.24
C TRP A 262 4.42 5.09 1.01
N VAL A 263 4.72 6.38 0.89
CA VAL A 263 5.10 7.28 1.97
C VAL A 263 4.16 8.48 1.99
N SER A 264 3.93 9.08 3.16
CA SER A 264 3.01 10.20 3.30
C SER A 264 3.58 11.31 4.17
N PHE A 265 3.25 12.56 3.83
CA PHE A 265 3.74 13.78 4.46
C PHE A 265 2.59 14.65 5.02
N LYS A 266 1.34 14.23 4.85
CA LYS A 266 0.14 15.01 5.17
C LYS A 266 -0.01 15.35 6.65
N GLU A 267 0.65 14.58 7.52
CA GLU A 267 0.64 14.76 8.97
C GLU A 267 1.53 15.91 9.44
N VAL A 268 2.43 16.41 8.58
CA VAL A 268 3.18 17.65 8.81
C VAL A 268 2.40 18.77 8.15
N THR A 269 1.72 19.59 8.95
CA THR A 269 0.79 20.63 8.45
C THR A 269 1.47 21.97 8.23
N ASN A 270 2.61 22.24 8.89
CA ASN A 270 3.45 23.38 8.54
C ASN A 270 4.03 23.13 7.12
N LEU A 271 3.62 23.95 6.15
CA LEU A 271 3.90 23.74 4.73
C LEU A 271 5.39 23.74 4.41
N GLU A 272 6.19 24.58 5.07
CA GLU A 272 7.63 24.63 4.83
C GLU A 272 8.32 23.40 5.42
N ASN A 273 7.91 22.95 6.60
CA ASN A 273 8.40 21.71 7.20
C ASN A 273 8.05 20.49 6.34
N GLN A 274 6.85 20.47 5.75
CA GLN A 274 6.42 19.42 4.84
C GLN A 274 7.30 19.38 3.58
N LYS A 275 7.54 20.54 2.94
CA LYS A 275 8.42 20.68 1.77
C LYS A 275 9.85 20.23 2.08
N ILE A 276 10.38 20.59 3.24
CA ILE A 276 11.71 20.18 3.68
C ILE A 276 11.77 18.67 3.92
N LEU A 277 10.76 18.09 4.56
CA LEU A 277 10.69 16.65 4.77
C LEU A 277 10.64 15.90 3.44
N GLN A 278 9.85 16.39 2.47
CA GLN A 278 9.85 15.89 1.09
C GLN A 278 11.25 15.97 0.46
N LYS A 279 11.93 17.13 0.53
CA LYS A 279 13.30 17.28 0.01
C LYS A 279 14.28 16.30 0.68
N TYR A 280 14.18 16.10 1.98
CA TYR A 280 15.01 15.14 2.70
C TYR A 280 14.74 13.70 2.22
N LEU A 281 13.49 13.32 2.06
CA LEU A 281 13.15 11.98 1.60
C LEU A 281 13.57 11.73 0.14
N ARG A 282 13.48 12.75 -0.72
CA ARG A 282 14.03 12.72 -2.08
C ARG A 282 15.54 12.49 -2.07
N TYR A 283 16.27 13.15 -1.16
CA TYR A 283 17.71 12.91 -0.97
C TYR A 283 17.99 11.47 -0.51
N LEU A 284 17.24 10.94 0.46
CA LEU A 284 17.41 9.56 0.93
C LEU A 284 17.12 8.54 -0.18
N PHE A 285 16.09 8.75 -0.99
CA PHE A 285 15.79 7.88 -2.11
C PHE A 285 16.82 7.96 -3.23
N GLY A 286 17.24 9.15 -3.64
CA GLY A 286 18.08 9.34 -4.82
C GLY A 286 19.58 9.20 -4.61
N ILE A 287 20.10 9.59 -3.42
CA ILE A 287 21.55 9.72 -3.20
C ILE A 287 22.11 8.67 -2.24
N THR A 288 21.32 8.24 -1.25
CA THR A 288 21.80 7.26 -0.26
C THR A 288 21.56 5.83 -0.71
N ASP A 289 22.32 4.89 -0.16
CA ASP A 289 22.14 3.46 -0.36
C ASP A 289 21.20 2.81 0.69
N LEU A 290 20.57 3.61 1.55
CA LEU A 290 19.74 3.10 2.64
C LEU A 290 18.60 2.23 2.12
N SER A 291 18.30 1.16 2.87
CA SER A 291 17.12 0.34 2.57
C SER A 291 15.84 1.17 2.68
N ILE A 292 14.86 0.88 1.84
CA ILE A 292 13.57 1.59 1.84
C ILE A 292 12.84 1.43 3.18
N SER A 293 13.01 0.28 3.85
CA SER A 293 12.49 0.07 5.20
C SER A 293 13.13 1.03 6.21
N THR A 294 14.44 1.27 6.12
CA THR A 294 15.15 2.24 6.98
C THR A 294 14.66 3.67 6.71
N ILE A 295 14.47 4.04 5.44
CA ILE A 295 13.95 5.36 5.06
C ILE A 295 12.54 5.56 5.60
N ARG A 296 11.67 4.53 5.52
CA ARG A 296 10.33 4.57 6.12
C ARG A 296 10.37 4.79 7.63
N ILE A 297 11.27 4.12 8.36
CA ILE A 297 11.43 4.32 9.81
C ILE A 297 11.82 5.77 10.10
N LYS A 298 12.83 6.29 9.38
CA LYS A 298 13.27 7.69 9.50
C LYS A 298 12.13 8.67 9.23
N LEU A 299 11.35 8.44 8.18
CA LEU A 299 10.19 9.27 7.84
C LEU A 299 9.17 9.29 8.98
N LEU A 300 8.81 8.12 9.54
CA LEU A 300 7.79 8.05 10.58
C LEU A 300 8.23 8.82 11.84
N GLU A 301 9.48 8.66 12.25
CA GLU A 301 10.01 9.35 13.43
C GLU A 301 10.14 10.87 13.19
N LEU A 302 10.61 11.29 12.01
CA LEU A 302 10.67 12.70 11.65
C LEU A 302 9.30 13.33 11.49
N ARG A 303 8.29 12.58 11.04
CA ARG A 303 6.90 13.06 11.03
C ARG A 303 6.40 13.28 12.44
N THR A 304 6.65 12.36 13.37
CA THR A 304 6.27 12.54 14.78
C THR A 304 6.96 13.77 15.37
N PHE A 305 8.23 13.98 15.06
CA PHE A 305 8.96 15.18 15.46
C PHE A 305 8.36 16.46 14.87
N LEU A 306 8.21 16.55 13.54
CA LEU A 306 7.72 17.75 12.89
C LEU A 306 6.25 18.04 13.21
N ALA A 307 5.42 17.01 13.40
CA ALA A 307 4.03 17.16 13.78
C ALA A 307 3.85 17.77 15.17
N HIS A 308 4.82 17.56 16.09
CA HIS A 308 4.84 18.24 17.38
C HIS A 308 4.91 19.77 17.24
N PHE A 309 5.52 20.26 16.15
CA PHE A 309 5.69 21.70 15.85
C PHE A 309 4.69 22.21 14.81
N ASN A 310 3.60 21.49 14.53
CA ASN A 310 2.59 21.92 13.56
C ASN A 310 1.91 23.25 13.90
N GLY A 311 1.87 23.62 15.19
CA GLY A 311 1.31 24.90 15.67
C GLY A 311 2.28 26.08 15.61
N GLU A 312 3.55 25.86 15.24
CA GLU A 312 4.52 26.93 15.08
C GLU A 312 4.37 27.58 13.70
N GLU A 313 4.36 28.92 13.67
CA GLU A 313 4.37 29.69 12.42
C GLU A 313 5.71 29.56 11.70
N LYS A 314 6.80 29.56 12.48
CA LYS A 314 8.16 29.45 11.96
C LYS A 314 8.46 28.01 11.52
N PRO A 315 9.23 27.82 10.44
CA PRO A 315 9.71 26.50 10.06
C PRO A 315 10.70 25.97 11.11
N ILE A 316 10.91 24.66 11.13
CA ILE A 316 11.66 23.93 12.16
C ILE A 316 13.09 24.44 12.35
N TYR A 317 13.70 25.01 11.30
CA TYR A 317 15.04 25.58 11.34
C TYR A 317 15.11 27.00 11.92
N GLU A 318 13.97 27.64 12.17
CA GLU A 318 13.86 28.95 12.83
C GLU A 318 13.21 28.87 14.22
N VAL A 319 12.71 27.69 14.61
CA VAL A 319 12.15 27.43 15.94
C VAL A 319 13.22 27.65 17.01
N GLU A 320 12.82 28.25 18.14
CA GLU A 320 13.72 28.56 19.23
C GLU A 320 14.40 27.28 19.78
N ALA A 321 15.72 27.35 20.01
CA ALA A 321 16.51 26.21 20.47
C ALA A 321 15.92 25.55 21.71
N GLU A 322 15.40 26.33 22.66
CA GLU A 322 14.77 25.83 23.89
C GLU A 322 13.59 24.89 23.63
N LYS A 323 12.75 25.17 22.61
CA LYS A 323 11.61 24.32 22.27
C LYS A 323 12.08 22.97 21.70
N ILE A 324 13.13 23.00 20.86
CA ILE A 324 13.74 21.78 20.34
C ILE A 324 14.34 20.94 21.47
N GLN A 325 15.02 21.57 22.43
CA GLN A 325 15.60 20.90 23.59
C GLN A 325 14.52 20.25 24.46
N ARG A 326 13.42 20.95 24.77
CA ARG A 326 12.27 20.38 25.49
C ARG A 326 11.68 19.15 24.80
N TYR A 327 11.60 19.17 23.47
CA TYR A 327 11.18 17.98 22.73
C TYR A 327 12.16 16.81 22.92
N LEU A 328 13.47 17.05 22.79
CA LEU A 328 14.48 16.00 22.97
C LEU A 328 14.47 15.42 24.40
N GLU A 329 14.27 16.26 25.43
CA GLU A 329 14.05 15.79 26.81
C GLU A 329 12.78 14.94 26.92
N SER A 330 11.70 15.32 26.24
CA SER A 330 10.46 14.53 26.24
C SER A 330 10.68 13.14 25.64
N VAL A 331 11.52 13.00 24.60
CA VAL A 331 11.88 11.71 24.01
C VAL A 331 12.62 10.83 25.01
N GLN A 332 13.49 11.40 25.85
CA GLN A 332 14.16 10.66 26.92
C GLN A 332 13.19 10.22 28.02
N ARG A 333 12.21 11.05 28.37
CA ARG A 333 11.24 10.77 29.45
C ARG A 333 10.14 9.78 29.06
N GLN A 334 10.02 9.44 27.78
CA GLN A 334 9.06 8.44 27.32
C GLN A 334 9.46 7.05 27.84
N ASP A 335 8.46 6.26 28.23
CA ASP A 335 8.63 4.85 28.59
C ASP A 335 8.93 4.00 27.34
N THR A 336 10.17 4.12 26.87
CA THR A 336 10.71 3.41 25.73
C THR A 336 12.13 2.96 26.05
N ARG A 337 12.58 1.89 25.39
CA ARG A 337 13.96 1.41 25.54
C ARG A 337 14.96 2.50 25.15
N GLU A 338 16.07 2.57 25.87
CA GLU A 338 17.13 3.57 25.73
C GLU A 338 17.67 3.58 24.29
N LYS A 339 17.90 2.40 23.72
CA LYS A 339 18.32 2.24 22.32
C LYS A 339 17.33 2.86 21.32
N THR A 340 16.04 2.76 21.60
CA THR A 340 14.99 3.36 20.75
C THR A 340 15.02 4.88 20.88
N ALA A 341 15.08 5.41 22.10
CA ALA A 341 15.19 6.85 22.36
C ALA A 341 16.45 7.47 21.70
N ASN A 342 17.61 6.84 21.89
CA ASN A 342 18.87 7.21 21.26
C ASN A 342 18.76 7.20 19.72
N GLY A 343 18.13 6.16 19.15
CA GLY A 343 17.86 6.06 17.72
C GLY A 343 17.03 7.23 17.19
N ARG A 344 15.99 7.65 17.92
CA ARG A 344 15.15 8.82 17.57
C ARG A 344 15.96 10.11 17.56
N ILE A 345 16.75 10.35 18.60
CA ILE A 345 17.64 11.52 18.70
C ILE A 345 18.62 11.54 17.53
N PHE A 346 19.19 10.40 17.16
CA PHE A 346 20.12 10.31 16.02
C PHE A 346 19.43 10.59 14.68
N MET A 347 18.18 10.12 14.49
CA MET A 347 17.41 10.43 13.29
C MET A 347 17.12 11.94 13.15
N ILE A 348 16.80 12.62 14.25
CA ILE A 348 16.64 14.08 14.29
C ILE A 348 17.97 14.77 13.99
N LEU A 349 19.07 14.33 14.61
CA LEU A 349 20.41 14.86 14.35
C LEU A 349 20.78 14.77 12.86
N GLN A 350 20.56 13.62 12.23
CA GLN A 350 20.85 13.42 10.80
C GLN A 350 19.99 14.31 9.89
N PHE A 351 18.75 14.58 10.27
CA PHE A 351 17.89 15.53 9.56
C PHE A 351 18.42 16.97 9.71
N TYR A 352 18.80 17.40 10.91
CA TYR A 352 19.41 18.73 11.11
C TYR A 352 20.76 18.89 10.40
N ASN A 353 21.58 17.84 10.32
CA ASN A 353 22.78 17.84 9.49
C ASN A 353 22.45 18.10 8.02
N PHE A 354 21.40 17.47 7.49
CA PHE A 354 20.93 17.76 6.14
C PHE A 354 20.52 19.22 5.95
N LEU A 355 19.83 19.82 6.93
CA LEU A 355 19.46 21.24 6.89
C LEU A 355 20.67 22.17 6.86
N VAL A 356 21.72 21.85 7.64
CA VAL A 356 22.99 22.60 7.62
C VAL A 356 23.66 22.48 6.25
N VAL A 357 23.79 21.26 5.71
CA VAL A 357 24.41 21.01 4.40
C VAL A 357 23.65 21.70 3.27
N LYS A 358 22.32 21.82 3.39
CA LYS A 358 21.46 22.52 2.42
C LYS A 358 21.37 24.03 2.64
N GLY A 359 22.04 24.57 3.66
CA GLY A 359 22.12 26.01 3.91
C GLY A 359 20.89 26.61 4.62
N TYR A 360 19.95 25.79 5.09
CA TYR A 360 18.83 26.27 5.91
C TYR A 360 19.27 26.75 7.30
N LEU A 361 20.38 26.20 7.80
CA LEU A 361 20.94 26.46 9.11
C LEU A 361 22.45 26.66 8.99
N LYS A 362 23.02 27.58 9.77
CA LYS A 362 24.49 27.69 9.90
C LYS A 362 25.07 26.63 10.84
N LYS A 363 24.34 26.28 11.90
CA LYS A 363 24.74 25.29 12.92
C LYS A 363 23.51 24.65 13.56
N ILE A 364 23.69 23.44 14.09
CA ILE A 364 22.62 22.72 14.81
C ILE A 364 22.35 23.40 16.17
N PRO A 365 21.08 23.65 16.55
CA PRO A 365 20.74 24.42 17.75
C PRO A 365 20.76 23.61 19.06
N PHE A 366 21.26 22.36 19.03
CA PHE A 366 21.33 21.49 20.20
C PHE A 366 22.55 20.56 20.12
N ARG A 367 22.99 20.07 21.29
CA ARG A 367 24.04 19.05 21.40
C ARG A 367 23.42 17.70 21.74
N HIS A 368 23.33 16.82 20.75
CA HIS A 368 22.64 15.52 20.87
C HIS A 368 23.16 14.64 22.02
N THR A 369 24.45 14.72 22.37
CA THR A 369 25.07 13.90 23.42
C THR A 369 24.46 14.11 24.80
N TYR A 370 23.86 15.27 25.07
CA TYR A 370 23.16 15.53 26.34
C TYR A 370 21.85 14.74 26.47
N TYR A 371 21.32 14.26 25.36
CA TYR A 371 20.05 13.55 25.31
C TYR A 371 20.21 12.03 25.19
N LEU A 372 21.44 11.53 25.03
CA LEU A 372 21.67 10.09 24.92
C LEU A 372 21.56 9.43 26.29
N GLN A 373 20.79 8.35 26.34
CA GLN A 373 20.65 7.50 27.52
C GLN A 373 21.69 6.39 27.49
N LYS A 374 22.19 6.01 28.68
CA LYS A 374 23.09 4.87 28.82
C LYS A 374 22.32 3.59 28.46
N GLU A 375 22.73 2.91 27.40
CA GLU A 375 22.11 1.65 27.02
C GLU A 375 22.52 0.57 28.01
N MET A 376 21.57 0.06 28.79
CA MET A 376 21.77 -1.16 29.55
C MET A 376 21.44 -2.34 28.64
N HIS A 377 22.44 -3.17 28.34
CA HIS A 377 22.23 -4.41 27.61
C HIS A 377 21.52 -5.42 28.53
N VAL A 378 20.20 -5.33 28.62
CA VAL A 378 19.39 -6.35 29.28
C VAL A 378 19.26 -7.52 28.31
N HIS A 379 19.99 -8.59 28.63
CA HIS A 379 19.86 -9.87 27.95
C HIS A 379 18.51 -10.48 28.32
N HIS A 380 17.71 -10.78 27.30
CA HIS A 380 16.48 -11.53 27.50
C HIS A 380 16.80 -12.96 27.08
N ASP A 381 16.70 -13.91 28.02
CA ASP A 381 16.65 -15.33 27.66
C ASP A 381 15.43 -15.53 26.77
N ARG A 382 15.70 -15.61 25.46
CA ARG A 382 14.70 -15.74 24.39
C ARG A 382 14.83 -17.09 23.68
N SER A 383 15.50 -18.05 24.31
CA SER A 383 15.57 -19.41 23.80
C SER A 383 14.17 -20.02 23.83
N VAL A 384 13.81 -20.75 22.78
CA VAL A 384 12.51 -21.44 22.73
C VAL A 384 12.65 -22.74 23.52
N PRO A 385 11.88 -22.95 24.61
CA PRO A 385 12.00 -24.17 25.40
C PRO A 385 11.75 -25.42 24.55
N GLU A 386 12.48 -26.49 24.82
CA GLU A 386 12.41 -27.74 24.04
C GLU A 386 11.00 -28.30 23.90
N ARG A 387 10.26 -28.32 25.01
CA ARG A 387 8.85 -28.74 25.04
C ARG A 387 8.00 -28.05 23.97
N ILE A 388 8.24 -26.77 23.70
CA ILE A 388 7.42 -25.95 22.79
C ILE A 388 7.66 -26.37 21.34
N TYR A 389 8.91 -26.42 20.89
CA TYR A 389 9.17 -26.77 19.49
C TYR A 389 8.91 -28.26 19.23
N THR A 390 9.11 -29.13 20.22
CA THR A 390 8.75 -30.56 20.11
C THR A 390 7.23 -30.74 20.00
N GLU A 391 6.44 -29.97 20.72
CA GLU A 391 4.97 -29.96 20.58
C GLU A 391 4.53 -29.45 19.19
N ILE A 392 5.17 -28.40 18.67
CA ILE A 392 4.88 -27.92 17.31
C ILE A 392 5.24 -28.99 16.28
N LEU A 393 6.37 -29.68 16.45
CA LEU A 393 6.81 -30.77 15.56
C LEU A 393 5.83 -31.95 15.58
N SER A 394 5.31 -32.34 16.75
CA SER A 394 4.35 -33.44 16.86
C SER A 394 2.99 -33.12 16.23
N LYS A 395 2.60 -31.84 16.23
CA LYS A 395 1.35 -31.33 15.62
C LYS A 395 1.57 -30.73 14.23
N LEU A 396 2.73 -30.92 13.60
CA LEU A 396 3.11 -30.20 12.38
C LEU A 396 2.14 -30.46 11.22
N THR A 397 1.51 -31.64 11.13
CA THR A 397 0.51 -31.98 10.10
C THR A 397 -0.75 -31.12 10.17
N GLU A 398 -1.07 -30.52 11.32
CA GLU A 398 -2.22 -29.64 11.52
C GLU A 398 -1.99 -28.22 10.96
N PHE A 399 -0.75 -27.92 10.56
CA PHE A 399 -0.37 -26.66 9.92
C PHE A 399 -0.44 -26.81 8.39
N PRO A 400 -0.82 -25.75 7.66
CA PRO A 400 -0.70 -25.69 6.21
C PRO A 400 0.71 -26.03 5.75
N GLU A 401 0.84 -26.76 4.64
CA GLU A 401 2.11 -27.26 4.11
C GLU A 401 3.20 -26.19 4.00
N HIS A 402 2.86 -24.99 3.52
CA HIS A 402 3.82 -23.88 3.44
C HIS A 402 4.31 -23.44 4.82
N LEU A 403 3.43 -23.35 5.83
CA LEU A 403 3.82 -22.99 7.20
C LEU A 403 4.70 -24.07 7.84
N ARG A 404 4.41 -25.35 7.57
CA ARG A 404 5.24 -26.47 8.04
C ARG A 404 6.68 -26.29 7.58
N LEU A 405 6.86 -26.07 6.28
CA LEU A 405 8.19 -25.85 5.71
C LEU A 405 8.82 -24.57 6.26
N MET A 406 8.09 -23.46 6.32
CA MET A 406 8.63 -22.20 6.85
C MET A 406 9.09 -22.34 8.31
N PHE A 407 8.33 -23.06 9.14
CA PHE A 407 8.72 -23.39 10.51
C PHE A 407 9.99 -24.25 10.56
N LEU A 408 10.06 -25.31 9.75
CA LEU A 408 11.25 -26.17 9.68
C LEU A 408 12.51 -25.38 9.28
N HIS A 409 12.40 -24.42 8.36
CA HIS A 409 13.52 -23.52 8.05
C HIS A 409 13.96 -22.73 9.28
N LEU A 410 13.02 -22.10 10.01
CA LEU A 410 13.35 -21.34 11.21
C LEU A 410 14.01 -22.20 12.28
N TRP A 411 13.44 -23.38 12.55
CA TRP A 411 13.90 -24.28 13.60
C TRP A 411 15.25 -24.93 13.26
N CYS A 412 15.42 -25.47 12.05
CA CYS A 412 16.67 -26.14 11.67
C CYS A 412 17.84 -25.17 11.44
N THR A 413 17.56 -23.93 11.00
CA THR A 413 18.61 -23.05 10.45
C THR A 413 18.76 -21.70 11.14
N GLY A 414 17.81 -21.28 11.97
CA GLY A 414 17.88 -19.99 12.68
C GLY A 414 17.98 -18.76 11.75
N ILE A 415 17.65 -18.89 10.46
CA ILE A 415 17.60 -17.75 9.53
C ILE A 415 16.45 -16.81 9.91
N ARG A 416 16.54 -15.54 9.52
CA ARG A 416 15.51 -14.57 9.88
C ARG A 416 14.20 -14.93 9.19
N GLY A 417 13.07 -14.73 9.85
CA GLY A 417 11.77 -15.04 9.22
C GLY A 417 11.50 -14.23 7.94
N SER A 418 12.08 -13.04 7.80
CA SER A 418 12.04 -12.32 6.52
C SER A 418 12.87 -12.99 5.42
N GLU A 419 13.99 -13.65 5.77
CA GLU A 419 14.82 -14.41 4.84
C GLU A 419 14.07 -15.67 4.37
N VAL A 420 13.40 -16.40 5.29
CA VAL A 420 12.51 -17.54 4.94
C VAL A 420 11.46 -17.12 3.92
N CYS A 421 10.84 -15.96 4.13
CA CYS A 421 9.79 -15.43 3.27
C CYS A 421 10.27 -15.06 1.85
N THR A 422 11.58 -14.91 1.64
CA THR A 422 12.18 -14.49 0.37
C THR A 422 13.04 -15.57 -0.28
N LEU A 423 13.06 -16.80 0.26
CA LEU A 423 13.77 -17.92 -0.36
C LEU A 423 13.21 -18.20 -1.75
N THR A 424 14.07 -18.61 -2.67
CA THR A 424 13.75 -18.99 -4.04
C THR A 424 13.99 -20.47 -4.31
N GLY A 425 13.47 -20.99 -5.42
CA GLY A 425 13.70 -22.38 -5.82
C GLY A 425 15.18 -22.72 -6.06
N GLY A 426 16.00 -21.72 -6.40
CA GLY A 426 17.43 -21.84 -6.72
C GLY A 426 18.36 -21.74 -5.51
N ASP A 427 17.84 -21.48 -4.31
CA ASP A 427 18.66 -21.26 -3.11
C ASP A 427 19.24 -22.56 -2.49
N TYR A 428 18.83 -23.73 -2.97
CA TYR A 428 19.18 -25.03 -2.38
C TYR A 428 20.19 -25.77 -3.24
N GLU A 429 21.32 -26.14 -2.63
CA GLU A 429 22.45 -26.80 -3.29
C GLU A 429 22.72 -28.17 -2.67
N GLU A 430 23.04 -29.14 -3.50
CA GLU A 430 23.53 -30.46 -3.11
C GLU A 430 24.91 -30.67 -3.74
N LYS A 431 25.90 -31.03 -2.90
CA LYS A 431 27.26 -31.29 -3.36
C LYS A 431 27.88 -32.41 -2.54
N ASN A 432 28.26 -33.51 -3.19
CA ASN A 432 28.91 -34.66 -2.57
C ASN A 432 28.14 -35.26 -1.37
N GLY A 433 26.81 -35.20 -1.38
CA GLY A 433 25.96 -35.66 -0.27
C GLY A 433 25.74 -34.61 0.83
N ASP A 434 26.39 -33.44 0.75
CA ASP A 434 26.12 -32.31 1.64
C ASP A 434 25.06 -31.37 1.06
N TYR A 435 24.15 -30.93 1.92
CA TYR A 435 23.04 -30.05 1.56
C TYR A 435 23.24 -28.66 2.14
N TRP A 436 23.10 -27.64 1.29
CA TRP A 436 23.36 -26.26 1.63
C TRP A 436 22.21 -25.35 1.21
N LEU A 437 22.01 -24.28 1.98
CA LEU A 437 21.10 -23.19 1.68
C LEU A 437 21.89 -21.91 1.50
N LYS A 438 21.74 -21.28 0.34
CA LYS A 438 22.26 -19.96 0.01
C LYS A 438 21.18 -18.92 0.29
N VAL A 439 21.45 -17.99 1.21
CA VAL A 439 20.46 -17.02 1.69
C VAL A 439 20.95 -15.60 1.42
N TYR A 440 20.15 -14.81 0.71
CA TYR A 440 20.39 -13.38 0.58
C TYR A 440 19.93 -12.63 1.84
N GLN A 441 20.84 -11.89 2.47
CA GLN A 441 20.57 -11.12 3.67
C GLN A 441 20.26 -9.66 3.31
N VAL A 442 18.98 -9.33 3.15
CA VAL A 442 18.51 -7.97 2.79
C VAL A 442 19.10 -6.88 3.69
N LYS A 443 19.22 -7.13 5.00
CA LYS A 443 19.78 -6.16 5.95
C LYS A 443 21.28 -5.93 5.75
N MET A 444 22.02 -6.99 5.44
CA MET A 444 23.49 -6.96 5.32
C MET A 444 23.96 -6.75 3.88
N LYS A 445 23.03 -6.82 2.91
CA LYS A 445 23.28 -6.75 1.47
C LYS A 445 24.35 -7.74 0.99
N THR A 446 24.34 -8.94 1.56
CA THR A 446 25.29 -10.01 1.23
C THR A 446 24.63 -11.38 1.28
N TYR A 447 25.29 -12.39 0.74
CA TYR A 447 24.87 -13.78 0.83
C TYR A 447 25.57 -14.48 1.98
N LYS A 448 24.86 -15.40 2.62
CA LYS A 448 25.46 -16.43 3.47
C LYS A 448 25.09 -17.81 2.95
N ARG A 449 25.94 -18.78 3.25
CA ARG A 449 25.74 -20.18 2.90
C ARG A 449 25.78 -20.99 4.19
N ILE A 450 24.73 -21.75 4.45
CA ILE A 450 24.59 -22.52 5.68
C ILE A 450 24.24 -23.98 5.38
N PRO A 451 24.75 -24.95 6.16
CA PRO A 451 24.36 -26.35 6.01
C PRO A 451 22.90 -26.53 6.43
N ILE A 452 22.20 -27.45 5.76
CA ILE A 452 20.83 -27.84 6.09
C ILE A 452 20.70 -29.36 6.22
N PRO A 453 19.77 -29.88 7.02
CA PRO A 453 19.51 -31.31 7.08
C PRO A 453 19.00 -31.86 5.73
N GLU A 454 19.43 -33.06 5.36
CA GLU A 454 18.95 -33.79 4.17
C GLU A 454 17.42 -33.88 4.11
N ALA A 455 16.79 -34.14 5.26
CA ALA A 455 15.33 -34.21 5.36
C ALA A 455 14.64 -32.90 4.93
N LEU A 456 15.19 -31.74 5.32
CA LEU A 456 14.66 -30.43 4.91
C LEU A 456 14.83 -30.22 3.41
N TYR A 457 15.99 -30.56 2.86
CA TYR A 457 16.24 -30.47 1.42
C TYR A 457 15.26 -31.34 0.62
N LYS A 458 15.10 -32.61 0.99
CA LYS A 458 14.16 -33.54 0.32
C LYS A 458 12.72 -33.03 0.37
N LEU A 459 12.27 -32.55 1.52
CA LEU A 459 10.93 -31.96 1.67
C LEU A 459 10.73 -30.74 0.74
N VAL A 460 11.75 -29.89 0.62
CA VAL A 460 11.72 -28.75 -0.30
C VAL A 460 11.69 -29.19 -1.76
N GLN A 461 12.44 -30.22 -2.17
CA GLN A 461 12.38 -30.72 -3.55
C GLN A 461 11.00 -31.29 -3.89
N VAL A 462 10.35 -32.01 -2.96
CA VAL A 462 8.97 -32.48 -3.14
C VAL A 462 8.02 -31.30 -3.30
N TYR A 463 8.14 -30.27 -2.46
CA TYR A 463 7.32 -29.07 -2.52
C TYR A 463 7.52 -28.32 -3.86
N LYS A 464 8.77 -28.10 -4.28
CA LYS A 464 9.10 -27.47 -5.57
C LYS A 464 8.48 -28.22 -6.74
N LYS A 465 8.58 -29.56 -6.76
CA LYS A 465 8.00 -30.40 -7.81
C LYS A 465 6.46 -30.31 -7.82
N LYS A 466 5.82 -30.37 -6.65
CA LYS A 466 4.36 -30.30 -6.51
C LYS A 466 3.78 -28.99 -7.02
N TYR A 467 4.47 -27.87 -6.77
CA TYR A 467 4.02 -26.53 -7.13
C TYR A 467 4.72 -25.94 -8.37
N GLN A 468 5.52 -26.75 -9.07
CA GLN A 468 6.26 -26.36 -10.30
C GLN A 468 7.09 -25.07 -10.12
N ILE A 469 7.82 -24.99 -9.01
CA ILE A 469 8.56 -23.78 -8.64
C ILE A 469 9.89 -23.71 -9.40
N GLY A 470 10.05 -22.67 -10.21
CA GLY A 470 11.30 -22.39 -10.93
C GLY A 470 12.44 -21.86 -10.04
N PRO A 471 13.68 -21.82 -10.54
CA PRO A 471 14.84 -21.38 -9.75
C PRO A 471 14.73 -19.92 -9.27
N GLU A 472 14.26 -19.01 -10.13
CA GLU A 472 14.11 -17.58 -9.82
C GLU A 472 12.79 -17.24 -9.11
N GLU A 473 11.91 -18.23 -8.93
CA GLU A 473 10.63 -18.01 -8.29
C GLU A 473 10.74 -18.11 -6.77
N TYR A 474 9.97 -17.29 -6.06
CA TYR A 474 9.85 -17.42 -4.61
C TYR A 474 9.29 -18.79 -4.24
N LEU A 475 9.98 -19.46 -3.31
CA LEU A 475 9.57 -20.74 -2.76
C LEU A 475 8.20 -20.62 -2.09
N PHE A 476 7.98 -19.55 -1.34
CA PHE A 476 6.69 -19.24 -0.72
C PHE A 476 6.09 -18.00 -1.38
N LYS A 477 4.98 -18.17 -2.09
CA LYS A 477 4.29 -17.09 -2.81
C LYS A 477 3.17 -16.52 -1.96
N SER A 478 3.04 -15.19 -1.97
CA SER A 478 1.85 -14.49 -1.48
C SER A 478 0.66 -14.72 -2.43
N LYS A 479 -0.55 -14.35 -1.99
CA LYS A 479 -1.75 -14.39 -2.85
C LYS A 479 -1.61 -13.56 -4.14
N LYS A 480 -0.69 -12.60 -4.18
CA LYS A 480 -0.42 -11.73 -5.34
C LYS A 480 0.77 -12.22 -6.19
N GLY A 481 1.30 -13.41 -5.94
CA GLY A 481 2.42 -13.99 -6.71
C GLY A 481 3.84 -13.57 -6.28
N GLY A 482 4.00 -12.45 -5.58
CA GLY A 482 5.30 -12.03 -5.01
C GLY A 482 5.69 -12.81 -3.74
N ALA A 483 6.84 -12.46 -3.13
CA ALA A 483 7.34 -13.07 -1.90
C ALA A 483 6.28 -13.17 -0.80
N PHE A 484 6.38 -14.21 0.03
CA PHE A 484 5.51 -14.35 1.19
C PHE A 484 5.70 -13.15 2.14
N GLN A 485 4.62 -12.66 2.74
CA GLN A 485 4.72 -11.50 3.63
C GLN A 485 5.06 -11.95 5.05
N TYR A 486 6.06 -11.34 5.66
CA TYR A 486 6.47 -11.68 7.02
C TYR A 486 5.35 -11.47 8.05
N ALA A 487 4.55 -10.42 7.87
CA ALA A 487 3.38 -10.17 8.72
C ALA A 487 2.36 -11.32 8.63
N THR A 488 2.14 -11.84 7.42
CA THR A 488 1.27 -13.00 7.18
C THR A 488 1.83 -14.26 7.82
N LEU A 489 3.15 -14.50 7.73
CA LEU A 489 3.80 -15.63 8.40
C LEU A 489 3.55 -15.57 9.91
N ARG A 490 3.85 -14.42 10.53
CA ARG A 490 3.66 -14.23 11.98
C ARG A 490 2.20 -14.44 12.38
N TYR A 491 1.26 -13.82 11.66
CA TYR A 491 -0.16 -13.94 11.94
C TYR A 491 -0.65 -15.39 11.81
N GLN A 492 -0.28 -16.08 10.73
CA GLN A 492 -0.69 -17.46 10.53
C GLN A 492 -0.06 -18.38 11.58
N MET A 493 1.22 -18.25 11.90
CA MET A 493 1.86 -19.05 12.94
C MET A 493 1.17 -18.86 14.29
N LEU A 494 0.91 -17.62 14.71
CA LEU A 494 0.17 -17.34 15.95
C LEU A 494 -1.20 -18.02 15.96
N LYS A 495 -1.98 -17.82 14.88
CA LYS A 495 -3.32 -18.41 14.74
C LYS A 495 -3.30 -19.94 14.82
N TYR A 496 -2.32 -20.60 14.19
CA TYR A 496 -2.25 -22.06 14.21
C TYR A 496 -1.64 -22.60 15.51
N CYS A 497 -0.75 -21.87 16.18
CA CYS A 497 -0.31 -22.22 17.53
C CYS A 497 -1.47 -22.18 18.54
N GLU A 498 -2.27 -21.12 18.50
CA GLU A 498 -3.49 -20.98 19.31
C GLU A 498 -4.50 -22.10 19.00
N LYS A 499 -4.83 -22.29 17.71
CA LYS A 499 -5.78 -23.33 17.27
C LYS A 499 -5.37 -24.73 17.73
N ASN A 500 -4.08 -25.04 17.67
CA ASN A 500 -3.56 -26.37 18.00
C ASN A 500 -3.14 -26.50 19.48
N GLN A 501 -3.52 -25.54 20.33
CA GLN A 501 -3.27 -25.56 21.79
C GLN A 501 -1.78 -25.71 22.13
N ILE A 502 -0.90 -25.07 21.36
CA ILE A 502 0.54 -25.07 21.66
C ILE A 502 0.77 -24.28 22.94
N ALA A 503 1.38 -24.91 23.94
CA ALA A 503 1.47 -24.40 25.32
C ALA A 503 0.12 -23.88 25.83
N ASP A 504 -0.89 -24.74 25.80
CA ASP A 504 -2.25 -24.45 26.27
C ASP A 504 -2.91 -23.25 25.55
N GLY A 505 -2.45 -22.96 24.32
CA GLY A 505 -2.94 -21.87 23.49
C GLY A 505 -2.29 -20.51 23.80
N GLU A 506 -1.41 -20.42 24.80
CA GLU A 506 -0.79 -19.15 25.21
C GLU A 506 0.52 -18.85 24.47
N TYR A 507 1.00 -19.77 23.63
CA TYR A 507 2.29 -19.58 22.97
C TYR A 507 2.31 -18.42 21.97
N ILE A 508 3.14 -17.41 22.27
CA ILE A 508 3.38 -16.26 21.39
C ILE A 508 4.55 -16.57 20.46
N PHE A 509 4.26 -17.10 19.28
CA PHE A 509 5.27 -17.35 18.25
C PHE A 509 6.06 -16.08 17.86
N ARG A 510 7.39 -16.19 17.93
CA ARG A 510 8.34 -15.18 17.46
C ARG A 510 9.46 -15.87 16.68
N SER A 511 9.55 -15.60 15.37
CA SER A 511 10.54 -16.28 14.52
C SER A 511 11.99 -16.04 14.94
N HIS A 512 12.28 -14.89 15.57
CA HIS A 512 13.64 -14.55 15.99
C HIS A 512 14.08 -15.37 17.22
N ASP A 513 13.16 -15.91 18.00
CA ASP A 513 13.47 -16.70 19.20
C ASP A 513 14.10 -18.05 18.81
N TYR A 514 13.72 -18.62 17.65
CA TYR A 514 14.38 -19.83 17.10
C TYR A 514 15.83 -19.57 16.68
N ARG A 515 16.14 -18.34 16.23
CA ARG A 515 17.52 -17.92 15.96
C ARG A 515 18.33 -17.80 17.25
N HIS A 516 17.72 -17.27 18.32
CA HIS A 516 18.34 -17.27 19.64
C HIS A 516 18.61 -18.70 20.11
N ASN A 517 17.60 -19.55 20.07
CA ASN A 517 17.73 -20.96 20.44
C ASN A 517 18.90 -21.66 19.74
N LEU A 518 19.01 -21.51 18.41
CA LEU A 518 20.08 -22.17 17.65
C LEU A 518 21.47 -21.60 17.97
N ALA A 519 21.58 -20.27 18.14
CA ALA A 519 22.83 -19.63 18.48
C ALA A 519 23.35 -20.05 19.87
N THR A 520 22.45 -20.08 20.86
CA THR A 520 22.74 -20.59 22.21
C THR A 520 23.15 -22.05 22.15
N LEU A 521 22.38 -22.90 21.45
CA LEU A 521 22.67 -24.34 21.32
C LEU A 521 24.05 -24.61 20.67
N TYR A 522 24.39 -23.91 19.60
CA TYR A 522 25.70 -24.07 18.94
C TYR A 522 26.84 -23.68 19.87
N TYR A 523 26.70 -22.55 20.55
CA TYR A 523 27.70 -22.12 21.52
C TYR A 523 27.81 -23.08 22.72
N ASP A 524 26.69 -23.61 23.20
CA ASP A 524 26.62 -24.62 24.27
C ASP A 524 27.26 -25.94 23.91
N ASN A 525 27.23 -26.32 22.64
CA ASN A 525 27.95 -27.47 22.11
C ASN A 525 29.40 -27.18 21.71
N GLY A 526 30.00 -26.09 22.19
CA GLY A 526 31.43 -25.79 22.02
C GLY A 526 31.81 -25.16 20.67
N ILE A 527 30.85 -24.75 19.85
CA ILE A 527 31.14 -24.02 18.60
C ILE A 527 31.60 -22.60 18.96
N SER A 528 32.70 -22.14 18.34
CA SER A 528 33.25 -20.82 18.61
C SER A 528 32.27 -19.70 18.27
N ILE A 529 32.34 -18.59 19.01
CA ILE A 529 31.48 -17.41 18.77
C ILE A 529 31.67 -16.85 17.36
N GLN A 530 32.88 -16.97 16.79
CA GLN A 530 33.19 -16.59 15.41
C GLN A 530 32.45 -17.47 14.40
N ALA A 531 32.46 -18.79 14.59
CA ALA A 531 31.72 -19.70 13.72
C ALA A 531 30.20 -19.46 13.81
N VAL A 532 29.68 -19.21 15.01
CA VAL A 532 28.26 -18.82 15.19
C VAL A 532 27.96 -17.49 14.50
N ARG A 533 28.85 -16.49 14.60
CA ARG A 533 28.71 -15.19 13.89
C ARG A 533 28.61 -15.39 12.38
N ASP A 534 29.50 -16.20 11.81
CA ASP A 534 29.57 -16.45 10.36
C ASP A 534 28.33 -17.22 9.88
N TYR A 535 27.91 -18.25 10.62
CA TYR A 535 26.67 -19.00 10.35
C TYR A 535 25.43 -18.11 10.38
N LEU A 536 25.34 -17.23 11.38
CA LEU A 536 24.25 -16.29 11.53
C LEU A 536 24.31 -15.19 10.46
N GLY A 537 25.48 -14.90 9.88
CA GLY A 537 25.73 -13.82 8.95
C GLY A 537 25.63 -12.47 9.65
N HIS A 538 26.39 -12.32 10.74
CA HIS A 538 26.60 -11.05 11.45
C HIS A 538 27.94 -10.43 11.03
N GLU A 539 28.00 -9.10 10.97
CA GLU A 539 29.20 -8.37 10.60
C GLU A 539 30.23 -8.37 11.74
N TYR A 540 29.76 -8.09 12.96
CA TYR A 540 30.59 -7.97 14.15
C TYR A 540 30.22 -9.01 15.21
N GLU A 541 31.20 -9.40 16.04
CA GLU A 541 31.00 -10.40 17.10
C GLU A 541 30.02 -9.94 18.18
N GLU A 542 29.99 -8.63 18.46
CA GLU A 542 29.09 -8.00 19.43
C GLU A 542 27.62 -8.29 19.08
N MET A 543 27.31 -8.40 17.78
CA MET A 543 25.99 -8.79 17.32
C MET A 543 25.65 -10.23 17.69
N THR A 544 26.63 -11.11 17.86
CA THR A 544 26.44 -12.51 18.27
C THR A 544 26.44 -12.65 19.79
N ARG A 545 27.18 -11.81 20.53
CA ARG A 545 27.22 -11.83 22.01
C ARG A 545 25.85 -11.67 22.66
N GLN A 546 24.94 -10.92 22.06
CA GLN A 546 23.55 -10.81 22.54
C GLN A 546 22.73 -12.12 22.46
N TYR A 547 23.24 -13.14 21.76
CA TYR A 547 22.60 -14.45 21.59
C TYR A 547 23.25 -15.55 22.43
N VAL A 548 24.39 -15.26 23.04
CA VAL A 548 25.15 -16.23 23.81
C VAL A 548 25.02 -15.86 25.28
N ASP A 549 23.94 -16.36 25.87
CA ASP A 549 23.70 -16.25 27.30
C ASP A 549 24.70 -17.13 28.05
N TYR A 550 25.16 -16.67 29.22
CA TYR A 550 25.88 -17.47 30.21
C TYR A 550 27.36 -17.83 30.00
N MET A 551 28.21 -16.85 29.67
CA MET A 551 29.65 -16.98 29.96
C MET A 551 29.95 -17.26 31.45
N PRO A 552 29.27 -16.66 32.45
CA PRO A 552 29.61 -16.90 33.86
C PRO A 552 29.37 -18.34 34.36
N LYS A 553 28.25 -18.99 34.01
CA LYS A 553 27.99 -20.39 34.41
C LYS A 553 28.88 -21.38 33.67
N LYS A 554 29.26 -21.09 32.43
CA LYS A 554 30.25 -21.91 31.73
C LYS A 554 31.64 -21.72 32.32
N LEU A 555 32.00 -20.48 32.70
CA LEU A 555 33.24 -20.22 33.41
C LEU A 555 33.25 -20.99 34.73
N GLU A 556 32.15 -20.95 35.48
CA GLU A 556 31.96 -21.72 36.71
C GLU A 556 32.10 -23.23 36.47
N LYS A 557 31.35 -23.81 35.53
CA LYS A 557 31.46 -25.24 35.19
C LYS A 557 32.82 -25.65 34.64
N ALA A 558 33.43 -24.83 33.79
CA ALA A 558 34.75 -25.10 33.23
C ALA A 558 35.83 -24.97 34.31
N SER A 559 35.69 -24.01 35.22
CA SER A 559 36.54 -23.86 36.39
C SER A 559 36.39 -25.05 37.33
N GLU A 560 35.16 -25.46 37.64
CA GLU A 560 34.88 -26.66 38.44
C GLU A 560 35.48 -27.92 37.80
N ALA A 561 35.28 -28.13 36.50
CA ALA A 561 35.85 -29.27 35.77
C ALA A 561 37.39 -29.24 35.78
N TYR A 562 38.00 -28.08 35.56
CA TYR A 562 39.46 -27.91 35.61
C TYR A 562 40.04 -28.28 36.99
N PHE A 563 39.39 -27.86 38.08
CA PHE A 563 39.83 -28.19 39.43
C PHE A 563 39.46 -29.62 39.89
N GLN A 564 38.68 -30.38 39.09
CA GLN A 564 38.40 -31.79 39.35
C GLN A 564 39.42 -32.75 38.71
N GLU A 565 40.25 -32.30 37.77
CA GLU A 565 41.33 -33.11 37.21
C GLU A 565 42.45 -33.35 38.24
N GLU A 566 42.92 -34.58 38.42
CA GLU A 566 43.91 -34.95 39.45
C GLU A 566 45.23 -34.15 39.38
N THR A 567 45.60 -33.68 38.18
CA THR A 567 46.79 -32.86 37.94
C THR A 567 46.64 -31.41 38.38
N HIS A 568 45.40 -30.94 38.59
CA HIS A 568 45.05 -29.55 38.88
C HIS A 568 44.13 -29.40 40.11
N SER A 569 43.84 -30.52 40.78
CA SER A 569 43.04 -30.55 41.99
C SER A 569 43.80 -29.93 43.16
N PHE A 570 43.26 -28.81 43.66
CA PHE A 570 43.81 -28.09 44.81
C PHE A 570 43.92 -28.97 46.05
N ALA A 571 42.98 -29.91 46.23
CA ALA A 571 43.00 -30.88 47.32
C ALA A 571 44.11 -31.94 47.15
N ALA A 572 44.39 -32.38 45.92
CA ALA A 572 45.46 -33.34 45.63
C ALA A 572 46.85 -32.72 45.79
N GLU A 573 47.03 -31.43 45.46
CA GLU A 573 48.28 -30.70 45.72
C GLU A 573 48.49 -30.41 47.21
N LEU A 574 47.45 -30.04 47.96
CA LEU A 574 47.53 -29.86 49.42
C LEU A 574 47.90 -31.17 50.14
N MET A 575 47.35 -32.32 49.71
CA MET A 575 47.69 -33.63 50.28
C MET A 575 49.10 -34.12 49.90
N LYS A 576 49.69 -33.62 48.79
CA LYS A 576 51.11 -33.82 48.47
C LYS A 576 52.05 -32.96 49.32
N GLY A 577 51.53 -31.89 49.92
CA GLY A 577 52.27 -30.94 50.76
C GLY A 577 52.39 -31.32 52.24
N GLU A 578 51.68 -32.34 52.72
CA GLU A 578 51.83 -32.85 54.09
C GLU A 578 52.94 -33.92 54.17
N PHE A 579 54.19 -33.51 53.98
CA PHE A 579 55.35 -34.13 54.63
C PHE A 579 56.54 -33.20 54.42
N HIS A 580 56.72 -32.25 55.34
CA HIS A 580 57.99 -31.83 55.96
C HIS A 580 57.66 -30.78 57.02
N GLY A 581 57.18 -31.25 58.17
CA GLY A 581 57.34 -30.56 59.43
C GLY A 581 58.78 -30.63 59.93
#